data_AF-F7JRW0-F1
#
_entry.id   AF-F7JRW0-F1
#
_cell.length_a   1.000
_cell.length_b   1.000
_cell.length_c   1.000
_cell.angle_alpha   90.00
_cell.angle_beta   90.00
_cell.angle_gamma   90.00
#
_symmetry.space_group_name_H-M   'P 1'
#
loop_
_entity.id
_entity.type
_entity.pdbx_description
1 polymer ?
#
loop_
_entity_poly.entity_id
_entity_poly.type
_entity_poly.pdbx_seq_one_letter_code
_entity_poly.pdbx_strand_id
1 'polypeptide(L)'
;MPKGYKHLTYNDRLKIDLMIRHGHTVEEIAAEIGCSLNTIYNERKRGRYMHRNSDLTEEERYNPDGAEERYRRLKREKGRGLKIGNDMQFVNFVENMILNHKYSPAAVLMKIEQENLQFDTKICLSTLYNYIRQGVFLHVELKACPSPRHKRKKKVLGTPKQKRVSRGTSIEKRPEEVNERNTVGHWEMDTVVGPQGKSHKCLLVLSERKLRYEIIEILDSKTSAEVIRALDRIERRLGEKKFRELFKSITVDNGPEFNDFEGIERSRRNRKNRTKVYYCHPYSFYERGLNENQNLFIRRFIPKGMNFDDLTNKEVKEIERWINTYPRKLFEGKSAQQLYEEFQAREQERGRSPVPQMNVGGYAA
;
A
#
# COMPACT_ATOMS: atom_id res chain seq x y z
N MET A 1 -3.89 -45.73 -26.49
CA MET A 1 -2.89 -44.87 -25.85
C MET A 1 -3.42 -43.45 -25.76
N PRO A 2 -3.27 -42.74 -24.63
CA PRO A 2 -3.85 -41.41 -24.46
C PRO A 2 -3.16 -40.44 -25.43
N LYS A 3 -3.90 -39.98 -26.44
CA LYS A 3 -3.47 -39.03 -27.49
C LYS A 3 -3.46 -37.60 -26.93
N GLY A 4 -2.68 -37.37 -25.88
CA GLY A 4 -2.50 -36.06 -25.26
C GLY A 4 -1.04 -35.63 -25.32
N TYR A 5 -0.80 -34.36 -25.65
CA TYR A 5 0.53 -33.76 -25.56
C TYR A 5 0.98 -33.70 -24.08
N LYS A 6 1.91 -34.58 -23.68
CA LYS A 6 2.50 -34.60 -22.34
C LYS A 6 3.81 -33.80 -22.32
N HIS A 7 3.90 -32.82 -21.42
CA HIS A 7 5.18 -32.19 -21.09
C HIS A 7 6.02 -33.14 -20.21
N LEU A 8 7.24 -33.45 -20.66
CA LEU A 8 8.18 -34.25 -19.89
C LEU A 8 8.61 -33.48 -18.63
N THR A 9 8.58 -34.17 -17.49
CA THR A 9 9.13 -33.69 -16.23
C THR A 9 10.64 -33.93 -16.17
N TYR A 10 11.33 -33.36 -15.18
CA TYR A 10 12.75 -33.64 -14.98
C TYR A 10 13.01 -35.12 -14.65
N ASN A 11 12.13 -35.75 -13.86
CA ASN A 11 12.22 -37.18 -13.57
C ASN A 11 11.99 -38.04 -14.82
N ASP A 12 11.07 -37.65 -15.70
CA ASP A 12 10.90 -38.34 -16.98
C ASP A 12 12.20 -38.28 -17.80
N ARG A 13 12.92 -37.15 -17.80
CA ARG A 13 14.20 -37.01 -18.51
C ARG A 13 15.32 -37.88 -17.93
N LEU A 14 15.38 -38.04 -16.61
CA LEU A 14 16.30 -38.96 -15.96
C LEU A 14 16.00 -40.42 -16.33
N LYS A 15 14.72 -40.79 -16.40
CA LYS A 15 14.31 -42.13 -16.89
C LYS A 15 14.69 -42.35 -18.34
N ILE A 16 14.53 -41.35 -19.21
CA ILE A 16 14.97 -41.41 -20.62
C ILE A 16 16.48 -41.69 -20.69
N ASP A 17 17.28 -40.96 -19.90
CA ASP A 17 18.74 -41.17 -19.87
C ASP A 17 19.10 -42.60 -19.43
N LEU A 18 18.48 -43.08 -18.34
CA LEU A 18 18.70 -44.45 -17.84
C LEU A 18 18.33 -45.50 -18.90
N MET A 19 17.17 -45.38 -19.53
CA MET A 19 16.72 -46.35 -20.54
C MET A 19 17.58 -46.33 -21.81
N ILE A 20 18.07 -45.16 -22.23
CA ILE A 20 19.02 -45.05 -23.34
C ILE A 20 20.32 -45.79 -23.02
N ARG A 21 20.83 -45.66 -21.79
CA ARG A 21 22.06 -46.36 -21.35
C ARG A 21 21.88 -47.88 -21.30
N HIS A 22 20.67 -48.36 -21.04
CA HIS A 22 20.33 -49.79 -21.08
C HIS A 22 19.97 -50.31 -22.48
N GLY A 23 20.06 -49.48 -23.52
CA GLY A 23 19.87 -49.92 -24.92
C GLY A 23 18.40 -50.07 -25.35
N HIS A 24 17.45 -49.49 -24.60
CA HIS A 24 16.03 -49.56 -24.96
C HIS A 24 15.71 -48.80 -26.24
N THR A 25 14.70 -49.29 -26.96
CA THR A 25 14.19 -48.66 -28.19
C THR A 25 13.33 -47.43 -27.87
N VAL A 26 13.13 -46.56 -28.86
CA VAL A 26 12.33 -45.32 -28.67
C VAL A 26 10.86 -45.66 -28.37
N GLU A 27 10.37 -46.77 -28.89
CA GLU A 27 9.05 -47.35 -28.67
C GLU A 27 8.86 -47.76 -27.20
N GLU A 28 9.83 -48.47 -26.63
CA GLU A 28 9.81 -48.89 -25.23
C GLU A 28 9.86 -47.68 -24.28
N ILE A 29 10.73 -46.71 -24.57
CA ILE A 29 10.85 -45.48 -23.78
C ILE A 29 9.54 -44.68 -23.82
N ALA A 30 8.90 -44.59 -24.99
CA ALA A 30 7.62 -43.88 -25.14
C ALA A 30 6.48 -44.59 -24.41
N ALA A 31 6.45 -45.93 -24.42
CA ALA A 31 5.47 -46.74 -23.69
C ALA A 31 5.60 -46.59 -22.17
N GLU A 32 6.83 -46.67 -21.64
CA GLU A 32 7.14 -46.54 -20.21
C GLU A 32 6.79 -45.14 -19.67
N ILE A 33 7.08 -44.09 -20.44
CA ILE A 33 6.81 -42.70 -20.04
C ILE A 33 5.34 -42.31 -20.31
N GLY A 34 4.63 -43.06 -21.14
CA GLY A 34 3.26 -42.79 -21.55
C GLY A 34 3.15 -41.52 -22.40
N CYS A 35 4.01 -41.36 -23.41
CA CYS A 35 3.98 -40.22 -24.34
C CYS A 35 4.13 -40.66 -25.80
N SER A 36 4.00 -39.71 -26.74
CA SER A 36 4.14 -40.03 -28.18
C SER A 36 5.60 -40.28 -28.57
N LEU A 37 5.84 -41.13 -29.58
CA LEU A 37 7.17 -41.37 -30.15
C LEU A 37 7.87 -40.06 -30.53
N ASN A 38 7.14 -39.14 -31.16
CA ASN A 38 7.64 -37.83 -31.55
C ASN A 38 8.11 -36.99 -30.35
N THR A 39 7.51 -37.14 -29.17
CA THR A 39 7.95 -36.45 -27.95
C THR A 39 9.35 -36.91 -27.56
N ILE A 40 9.62 -38.22 -27.60
CA ILE A 40 10.94 -38.79 -27.28
C ILE A 40 11.98 -38.42 -28.36
N TYR A 41 11.64 -38.50 -29.65
CA TYR A 41 12.53 -38.05 -30.72
C TYR A 41 12.93 -36.57 -30.57
N ASN A 42 11.97 -35.70 -30.29
CA ASN A 42 12.23 -34.27 -30.07
C ASN A 42 13.05 -34.02 -28.80
N GLU A 43 12.85 -34.81 -27.75
CA GLU A 43 13.62 -34.70 -26.52
C GLU A 43 15.08 -35.16 -26.71
N ARG A 44 15.30 -36.32 -27.35
CA ARG A 44 16.66 -36.81 -27.68
C ARG A 44 17.40 -35.78 -28.52
N LYS A 45 16.74 -35.17 -29.51
CA LYS A 45 17.32 -34.09 -30.32
C LYS A 45 17.68 -32.85 -29.49
N ARG A 46 16.86 -32.51 -28.49
CA ARG A 46 17.08 -31.35 -27.61
C ARG A 46 18.29 -31.54 -26.68
N GLY A 47 18.41 -32.73 -26.09
CA GLY A 47 19.45 -33.09 -25.11
C GLY A 47 20.71 -33.73 -25.68
N ARG A 48 20.83 -33.86 -27.00
CA ARG A 48 22.00 -34.45 -27.67
C ARG A 48 23.24 -33.56 -27.49
N TYR A 49 24.37 -34.17 -27.15
CA TYR A 49 25.69 -33.55 -27.16
C TYR A 49 26.76 -34.55 -27.58
N MET A 50 27.87 -34.04 -28.12
CA MET A 50 29.06 -34.85 -28.41
C MET A 50 29.89 -34.96 -27.14
N HIS A 51 30.12 -36.19 -26.68
CA HIS A 51 30.99 -36.50 -25.56
C HIS A 51 32.34 -36.96 -26.11
N ARG A 52 33.43 -36.31 -25.69
CA ARG A 52 34.78 -36.76 -26.01
C ARG A 52 35.29 -37.68 -24.90
N ASN A 53 35.52 -38.93 -25.25
CA ASN A 53 36.04 -39.96 -24.36
C ASN A 53 37.52 -39.73 -24.06
N SER A 54 38.05 -40.42 -23.04
CA SER A 54 39.45 -40.30 -22.60
C SER A 54 40.45 -40.76 -23.67
N ASP A 55 40.00 -41.60 -24.60
CA ASP A 55 40.74 -42.10 -25.77
C ASP A 55 40.65 -41.16 -26.99
N LEU A 56 40.12 -39.94 -26.80
CA LEU A 56 39.86 -38.93 -27.84
C LEU A 56 38.83 -39.33 -28.88
N THR A 57 38.10 -40.43 -28.70
CA THR A 57 36.93 -40.76 -29.53
C THR A 57 35.74 -39.88 -29.16
N GLU A 58 34.88 -39.59 -30.13
CA GLU A 58 33.66 -38.81 -29.91
C GLU A 58 32.44 -39.71 -30.04
N GLU A 59 31.52 -39.60 -29.08
CA GLU A 59 30.24 -40.31 -29.11
C GLU A 59 29.06 -39.40 -28.78
N GLU A 60 27.91 -39.66 -29.41
CA GLU A 60 26.68 -38.92 -29.12
C GLU A 60 26.06 -39.45 -27.82
N ARG A 61 25.93 -38.57 -26.82
CA ARG A 61 25.22 -38.86 -25.56
C ARG A 61 24.00 -37.96 -25.39
N TYR A 62 23.08 -38.41 -24.54
CA TYR A 62 21.94 -37.62 -24.08
C TYR A 62 22.26 -37.01 -22.71
N ASN A 63 22.00 -35.71 -22.55
CA ASN A 63 22.16 -35.00 -21.29
C ASN A 63 20.79 -34.50 -20.80
N PRO A 64 20.23 -35.06 -19.70
CA PRO A 64 18.95 -34.63 -19.15
C PRO A 64 19.00 -33.20 -18.58
N ASP A 65 20.12 -32.77 -17.99
CA ASP A 65 20.30 -31.42 -17.45
C ASP A 65 20.33 -30.38 -18.58
N GLY A 66 21.10 -30.66 -19.63
CA GLY A 66 21.18 -29.80 -20.81
C GLY A 66 19.84 -29.71 -21.56
N ALA A 67 19.07 -30.81 -21.59
CA ALA A 67 17.74 -30.83 -22.18
C ALA A 67 16.74 -29.99 -21.37
N GLU A 68 16.76 -30.08 -20.04
CA GLU A 68 15.93 -29.28 -19.13
C GLU A 68 16.28 -27.80 -19.20
N GLU A 69 17.57 -27.46 -19.22
CA GLU A 69 18.03 -26.07 -19.35
C GLU A 69 17.56 -25.45 -20.67
N ARG A 70 17.76 -26.17 -21.79
CA ARG A 70 17.29 -25.72 -23.11
C ARG A 70 15.76 -25.59 -23.16
N TYR A 71 15.03 -26.54 -22.56
CA TYR A 71 13.57 -26.46 -22.48
C TYR A 71 13.11 -25.23 -21.67
N ARG A 72 13.71 -24.99 -20.50
CA ARG A 72 13.43 -23.81 -19.68
C ARG A 72 13.78 -22.51 -20.40
N ARG A 73 14.91 -22.47 -21.11
CA ARG A 73 15.33 -21.32 -21.91
C ARG A 73 14.34 -21.01 -23.03
N LEU A 74 14.03 -21.99 -23.87
CA LEU A 74 13.04 -21.84 -24.95
C LEU A 74 11.66 -21.47 -24.41
N LYS A 75 11.27 -21.98 -23.24
CA LYS A 75 10.00 -21.63 -22.59
C LYS A 75 10.00 -20.19 -22.07
N ARG A 76 11.14 -19.67 -21.61
CA ARG A 76 11.31 -18.25 -21.24
C ARG A 76 11.26 -17.34 -22.48
N GLU A 77 11.90 -17.74 -23.56
CA GLU A 77 11.94 -17.01 -24.84
C GLU A 77 10.58 -16.98 -25.55
N LYS A 78 9.80 -18.07 -25.46
CA LYS A 78 8.42 -18.16 -25.97
C LYS A 78 7.39 -17.31 -25.19
N GLY A 79 7.84 -16.41 -24.31
CA GLY A 79 6.96 -15.54 -23.53
C GLY A 79 5.91 -14.89 -24.42
N ARG A 80 4.67 -14.78 -23.93
CA ARG A 80 3.63 -14.00 -24.59
C ARG A 80 4.17 -12.57 -24.78
N GLY A 81 3.96 -11.98 -25.96
CA GLY A 81 4.30 -10.57 -26.20
C GLY A 81 3.76 -9.66 -25.09
N LEU A 82 4.47 -8.57 -24.83
CA LEU A 82 4.04 -7.58 -23.83
C LEU A 82 2.65 -7.07 -24.19
N LYS A 83 1.71 -7.12 -23.23
CA LYS A 83 0.34 -6.61 -23.40
C LYS A 83 0.28 -5.10 -23.62
N ILE A 84 1.34 -4.38 -23.22
CA ILE A 84 1.47 -2.93 -23.45
C ILE A 84 1.57 -2.61 -24.95
N GLY A 85 2.05 -3.53 -25.79
CA GLY A 85 2.24 -3.28 -27.21
C GLY A 85 3.04 -1.98 -27.43
N ASN A 86 2.45 -1.05 -28.20
CA ASN A 86 2.98 0.29 -28.50
C ASN A 86 2.12 1.42 -27.89
N ASP A 87 1.35 1.14 -26.84
CA ASP A 87 0.47 2.14 -26.18
C ASP A 87 1.28 3.13 -25.34
N MET A 88 1.90 4.10 -26.02
CA MET A 88 2.71 5.13 -25.39
C MET A 88 1.88 6.07 -24.51
N GLN A 89 0.57 6.21 -24.78
CA GLN A 89 -0.31 7.05 -23.96
C GLN A 89 -0.50 6.44 -22.58
N PHE A 90 -0.78 5.14 -22.51
CA PHE A 90 -0.87 4.40 -21.24
C PHE A 90 0.45 4.45 -20.48
N VAL A 91 1.58 4.24 -21.16
CA VAL A 91 2.91 4.29 -20.53
C VAL A 91 3.18 5.66 -19.93
N ASN A 92 3.06 6.74 -20.72
CA ASN A 92 3.31 8.10 -20.25
C ASN A 92 2.38 8.49 -19.09
N PHE A 93 1.11 8.08 -19.15
CA PHE A 93 0.15 8.32 -18.08
C PHE A 93 0.58 7.63 -16.77
N VAL A 94 0.92 6.34 -16.84
CA VAL A 94 1.38 5.57 -15.67
C VAL A 94 2.65 6.15 -15.09
N GLU A 95 3.63 6.50 -15.92
CA GLU A 95 4.89 7.10 -15.46
C GLU A 95 4.67 8.46 -14.79
N ASN A 96 3.89 9.34 -15.42
CA ASN A 96 3.54 10.65 -14.85
C ASN A 96 2.83 10.51 -13.49
N MET A 97 1.85 9.60 -13.38
CA MET A 97 1.10 9.40 -12.15
C MET A 97 1.97 8.84 -11.02
N ILE A 98 2.92 7.95 -11.31
CA ILE A 98 3.80 7.37 -10.30
C ILE A 98 4.90 8.36 -9.89
N LEU A 99 5.54 9.04 -10.84
CA LEU A 99 6.70 9.90 -10.58
C LEU A 99 6.29 11.28 -10.05
N ASN A 100 5.39 11.96 -10.75
CA ASN A 100 5.02 13.34 -10.44
C ASN A 100 3.90 13.40 -9.40
N HIS A 101 2.89 12.53 -9.54
CA HIS A 101 1.77 12.50 -8.60
C HIS A 101 1.97 11.52 -7.43
N LYS A 102 3.04 10.72 -7.39
CA LYS A 102 3.36 9.76 -6.30
C LYS A 102 2.29 8.68 -6.06
N TYR A 103 1.52 8.31 -7.08
CA TYR A 103 0.49 7.26 -6.99
C TYR A 103 1.13 5.87 -6.91
N SER A 104 0.47 4.94 -6.21
CA SER A 104 0.85 3.52 -6.33
C SER A 104 0.31 2.94 -7.64
N PRO A 105 0.94 1.90 -8.21
CA PRO A 105 0.42 1.22 -9.41
C PRO A 105 -1.04 0.78 -9.29
N ALA A 106 -1.49 0.39 -8.09
CA ALA A 106 -2.88 0.06 -7.83
C ALA A 106 -3.81 1.28 -7.90
N ALA A 107 -3.38 2.42 -7.36
CA ALA A 107 -4.16 3.64 -7.39
C ALA A 107 -4.25 4.23 -8.81
N VAL A 108 -3.22 4.05 -9.65
CA VAL A 108 -3.28 4.44 -11.07
C VAL A 108 -4.37 3.66 -11.79
N LEU A 109 -4.41 2.33 -11.68
CA LEU A 109 -5.46 1.53 -12.32
C LEU A 109 -6.86 1.89 -11.81
N MET A 110 -7.01 2.14 -10.50
CA MET A 110 -8.29 2.60 -9.93
C MET A 110 -8.71 3.95 -10.49
N LYS A 111 -7.76 4.89 -10.67
CA LYS A 111 -8.03 6.20 -11.25
C LYS A 111 -8.53 6.09 -12.69
N ILE A 112 -7.90 5.23 -13.49
CA ILE A 112 -8.31 4.93 -14.87
C ILE A 112 -9.75 4.40 -14.90
N GLU A 113 -10.09 3.45 -14.03
CA GLU A 113 -11.44 2.90 -13.94
C GLU A 113 -12.48 3.95 -13.51
N GLN A 114 -12.16 4.79 -12.51
CA GLN A 114 -13.07 5.81 -11.99
C GLN A 114 -13.34 6.95 -12.97
N GLU A 115 -12.32 7.38 -13.71
CA GLU A 115 -12.47 8.43 -14.72
C GLU A 115 -12.86 7.87 -16.09
N ASN A 116 -13.07 6.56 -16.17
CA ASN A 116 -13.44 5.84 -17.39
C ASN A 116 -12.50 6.14 -18.57
N LEU A 117 -11.21 6.34 -18.27
CA LEU A 117 -10.18 6.65 -19.26
C LEU A 117 -9.98 5.44 -20.18
N GLN A 118 -10.07 5.68 -21.48
CA GLN A 118 -9.89 4.65 -22.49
C GLN A 118 -8.43 4.61 -22.94
N PHE A 119 -7.82 3.43 -22.81
CA PHE A 119 -6.51 3.10 -23.34
C PHE A 119 -6.64 1.83 -24.18
N ASP A 120 -5.77 1.67 -25.18
CA ASP A 120 -5.71 0.46 -26.00
C ASP A 120 -5.27 -0.74 -25.15
N THR A 121 -4.47 -0.48 -24.12
CA THR A 121 -3.95 -1.48 -23.19
C THR A 121 -4.83 -1.63 -21.95
N LYS A 122 -5.28 -2.87 -21.68
CA LYS A 122 -5.90 -3.27 -20.40
C LYS A 122 -5.05 -4.31 -19.68
N ILE A 123 -4.49 -3.92 -18.54
CA ILE A 123 -3.66 -4.80 -17.70
C ILE A 123 -4.13 -4.84 -16.25
N CYS A 124 -3.98 -6.01 -15.62
CA CYS A 124 -4.22 -6.17 -14.19
C CYS A 124 -3.00 -5.72 -13.37
N LEU A 125 -3.22 -5.46 -12.08
CA LEU A 125 -2.20 -4.97 -11.16
C LEU A 125 -0.92 -5.82 -11.12
N SER A 126 -1.06 -7.16 -11.14
CA SER A 126 0.10 -8.06 -11.13
C SER A 126 0.95 -7.93 -12.39
N THR A 127 0.32 -7.71 -13.53
CA THR A 127 1.00 -7.48 -14.81
C THR A 127 1.73 -6.14 -14.79
N LEU A 128 1.08 -5.08 -14.28
CA LEU A 128 1.71 -3.76 -14.14
C LEU A 128 2.98 -3.81 -13.25
N TYR A 129 2.91 -4.47 -12.09
CA TYR A 129 4.10 -4.66 -11.25
C TYR A 129 5.17 -5.54 -11.92
N ASN A 130 4.79 -6.55 -12.70
CA ASN A 130 5.76 -7.36 -13.46
C ASN A 130 6.50 -6.52 -14.49
N TYR A 131 5.80 -5.64 -15.21
CA TYR A 131 6.39 -4.76 -16.21
C TYR A 131 7.32 -3.71 -15.59
N ILE A 132 6.96 -3.12 -14.44
CA ILE A 132 7.85 -2.25 -13.68
C ILE A 132 9.11 -3.01 -13.23
N ARG A 133 8.97 -4.27 -12.75
CA ARG A 133 10.12 -5.10 -12.35
C ARG A 133 11.01 -5.51 -13.52
N GLN A 134 10.45 -5.65 -14.71
CA GLN A 134 11.16 -6.03 -15.93
C GLN A 134 11.83 -4.83 -16.63
N GLY A 135 11.61 -3.60 -16.16
CA GLY A 135 12.15 -2.40 -16.79
C GLY A 135 11.44 -2.03 -18.09
N VAL A 136 10.17 -2.44 -18.26
CA VAL A 136 9.36 -2.07 -19.45
C VAL A 136 8.98 -0.58 -19.41
N PHE A 137 8.84 -0.01 -18.22
CA PHE A 137 8.70 1.43 -18.01
C PHE A 137 10.10 2.03 -17.88
N LEU A 138 10.44 2.95 -18.78
CA LEU A 138 11.79 3.52 -18.89
C LEU A 138 12.16 4.37 -17.67
N HIS A 139 11.18 5.10 -17.13
CA HIS A 139 11.43 6.10 -16.08
C HIS A 139 10.98 5.64 -14.69
N VAL A 140 10.30 4.49 -14.59
CA VAL A 140 9.75 3.99 -13.32
C VAL A 140 10.48 2.75 -12.84
N GLU A 141 11.24 2.92 -11.75
CA GLU A 141 11.77 1.80 -10.98
C GLU A 141 10.83 1.37 -9.85
N LEU A 142 10.99 0.13 -9.38
CA LEU A 142 10.25 -0.37 -8.21
C LEU A 142 10.49 0.48 -6.95
N LYS A 143 11.65 1.16 -6.84
CA LYS A 143 11.96 2.08 -5.73
C LYS A 143 11.08 3.32 -5.72
N ALA A 144 10.63 3.78 -6.89
CA ALA A 144 9.71 4.90 -7.02
C ALA A 144 8.28 4.51 -6.62
N CYS A 145 7.95 3.21 -6.69
CA CYS A 145 6.69 2.72 -6.17
C CYS A 145 6.70 2.77 -4.63
N PRO A 146 5.58 3.13 -3.99
CA PRO A 146 5.41 3.02 -2.55
C PRO A 146 5.58 1.56 -2.10
N SER A 147 6.79 1.19 -1.68
CA SER A 147 7.15 -0.21 -1.45
C SER A 147 6.38 -0.80 -0.26
N PRO A 148 5.95 -2.08 -0.36
CA PRO A 148 5.33 -2.78 0.75
C PRO A 148 6.34 -2.99 1.88
N ARG A 149 5.92 -2.58 3.10
CA ARG A 149 6.43 -2.95 4.42
C ARG A 149 7.74 -3.75 4.39
N HIS A 150 8.85 -3.13 4.78
CA HIS A 150 10.01 -3.89 5.26
C HIS A 150 9.50 -4.92 6.28
N LYS A 151 9.83 -6.20 6.09
CA LYS A 151 9.53 -7.25 7.07
C LYS A 151 9.98 -6.74 8.43
N ARG A 152 9.04 -6.41 9.31
CA ARG A 152 9.35 -6.01 10.69
C ARG A 152 10.16 -7.17 11.28
N LYS A 153 11.41 -6.91 11.67
CA LYS A 153 12.12 -7.82 12.57
C LYS A 153 11.21 -7.98 13.79
N LYS A 154 10.82 -9.21 14.14
CA LYS A 154 10.06 -9.49 15.36
C LYS A 154 10.86 -8.89 16.52
N LYS A 155 10.44 -7.75 17.06
CA LYS A 155 10.98 -7.28 18.34
C LYS A 155 10.43 -8.22 19.39
N VAL A 156 11.32 -8.85 20.16
CA VAL A 156 10.96 -9.57 21.38
C VAL A 156 10.25 -8.54 22.28
N LEU A 157 9.00 -8.83 22.64
CA LEU A 157 8.27 -8.03 23.61
C LEU A 157 9.04 -8.16 24.93
N GLY A 158 9.72 -7.10 25.34
CA GLY A 158 10.33 -7.02 26.67
C GLY A 158 9.26 -7.08 27.75
N THR A 159 9.68 -7.42 28.97
CA THR A 159 8.84 -7.52 30.17
C THR A 159 7.96 -6.27 30.30
N PRO A 160 6.64 -6.41 30.54
CA PRO A 160 5.74 -5.27 30.66
C PRO A 160 6.21 -4.39 31.82
N LYS A 161 6.80 -3.23 31.48
CA LYS A 161 7.05 -2.18 32.47
C LYS A 161 5.70 -1.76 33.05
N GLN A 162 5.66 -1.54 34.36
CA GLN A 162 4.50 -1.11 35.14
C GLN A 162 3.62 -0.13 34.35
N LYS A 163 2.31 -0.43 34.28
CA LYS A 163 1.30 0.41 33.65
C LYS A 163 1.35 1.80 34.30
N ARG A 164 1.96 2.79 33.64
CA ARG A 164 1.72 4.19 34.01
C ARG A 164 0.22 4.43 33.84
N VAL A 165 -0.44 4.85 34.91
CA VAL A 165 -1.87 5.19 34.88
C VAL A 165 -2.06 6.25 33.79
N SER A 166 -2.95 5.98 32.82
CA SER A 166 -3.31 6.95 31.80
C SER A 166 -3.92 8.17 32.50
N ARG A 167 -3.41 9.37 32.20
CA ARG A 167 -3.88 10.60 32.88
C ARG A 167 -5.32 10.97 32.53
N GLY A 168 -5.88 10.44 31.43
CA GLY A 168 -7.26 10.65 31.02
C GLY A 168 -8.09 9.36 30.96
N THR A 169 -9.20 9.42 30.21
CA THR A 169 -10.13 8.29 30.07
C THR A 169 -9.47 7.16 29.27
N SER A 170 -9.34 5.96 29.85
CA SER A 170 -8.78 4.78 29.18
C SER A 170 -9.59 4.37 27.94
N ILE A 171 -8.92 3.83 26.92
CA ILE A 171 -9.52 3.21 25.73
C ILE A 171 -10.56 2.13 26.07
N GLU A 172 -10.44 1.46 27.22
CA GLU A 172 -11.39 0.43 27.70
C GLU A 172 -12.78 1.01 27.98
N LYS A 173 -12.87 2.30 28.33
CA LYS A 173 -14.16 2.98 28.58
C LYS A 173 -14.81 3.50 27.30
N ARG A 174 -14.22 3.26 26.13
CA ARG A 174 -14.76 3.68 24.84
C ARG A 174 -15.85 2.71 24.41
N PRO A 175 -17.03 3.18 23.96
CA PRO A 175 -18.10 2.31 23.49
C PRO A 175 -17.61 1.33 22.41
N GLU A 176 -18.07 0.08 22.48
CA GLU A 176 -17.61 -0.99 21.60
C GLU A 176 -17.98 -0.74 20.13
N GLU A 177 -19.10 -0.06 19.86
CA GLU A 177 -19.54 0.38 18.53
C GLU A 177 -18.45 1.15 17.75
N VAL A 178 -17.54 1.85 18.46
CA VAL A 178 -16.45 2.61 17.84
C VAL A 178 -15.37 1.69 17.24
N ASN A 179 -15.28 0.44 17.70
CA ASN A 179 -14.35 -0.55 17.16
C ASN A 179 -14.80 -1.09 15.81
N GLU A 180 -16.10 -1.14 15.55
CA GLU A 180 -16.67 -1.61 14.28
C GLU A 180 -16.44 -0.63 13.13
N ARG A 181 -16.15 0.65 13.44
CA ARG A 181 -15.91 1.72 12.45
C ARG A 181 -17.13 1.97 11.54
N ASN A 182 -18.32 1.68 12.06
CA ASN A 182 -19.59 1.85 11.35
C ASN A 182 -20.15 3.27 11.42
N THR A 183 -19.68 4.08 12.36
CA THR A 183 -20.12 5.46 12.58
C THR A 183 -19.05 6.47 12.17
N VAL A 184 -19.48 7.54 11.49
CA VAL A 184 -18.60 8.69 11.23
C VAL A 184 -18.46 9.51 12.51
N GLY A 185 -17.24 10.02 12.73
CA GLY A 185 -16.93 11.03 13.71
C GLY A 185 -16.02 10.56 14.84
N HIS A 186 -15.38 9.41 14.66
CA HIS A 186 -14.38 8.90 15.59
C HIS A 186 -13.01 9.02 14.96
N TRP A 187 -12.13 9.76 15.63
CA TRP A 187 -10.84 10.13 15.09
C TRP A 187 -9.71 9.49 15.88
N GLU A 188 -8.60 9.22 15.22
CA GLU A 188 -7.31 8.95 15.85
C GLU A 188 -6.44 10.19 15.66
N MET A 189 -5.78 10.64 16.72
CA MET A 189 -4.90 11.81 16.68
C MET A 189 -3.46 11.39 16.97
N ASP A 190 -2.53 11.89 16.16
CA ASP A 190 -1.10 11.56 16.22
C ASP A 190 -0.24 12.80 15.93
N THR A 191 1.03 12.72 16.29
CA THR A 191 2.02 13.70 15.83
C THR A 191 3.08 13.05 14.94
N VAL A 192 3.31 13.66 13.78
CA VAL A 192 4.44 13.34 12.92
C VAL A 192 5.54 14.36 13.20
N VAL A 193 6.68 13.86 13.68
CA VAL A 193 7.84 14.70 14.02
C VAL A 193 8.90 14.69 12.93
N GLY A 194 9.58 15.83 12.81
CA GLY A 194 10.82 15.96 12.06
C GLY A 194 12.03 15.32 12.79
N PRO A 195 13.25 15.52 12.27
CA PRO A 195 14.48 15.02 12.88
C PRO A 195 14.69 15.61 14.26
N GLN A 196 14.96 14.75 15.23
CA GLN A 196 15.16 15.14 16.62
C GLN A 196 16.30 16.15 16.75
N GLY A 197 16.05 17.25 17.46
CA GLY A 197 17.04 18.30 17.72
C GLY A 197 17.34 19.24 16.55
N LYS A 198 16.70 19.05 15.39
CA LYS A 198 16.87 19.94 14.22
C LYS A 198 15.58 20.63 13.78
N SER A 199 14.43 20.04 14.09
CA SER A 199 13.13 20.60 13.76
C SER A 199 12.33 20.79 15.04
N HIS A 200 11.83 22.01 15.21
CA HIS A 200 10.92 22.36 16.30
C HIS A 200 9.47 22.05 15.93
N LYS A 201 9.11 22.28 14.66
CA LYS A 201 7.76 22.05 14.16
C LYS A 201 7.42 20.56 14.08
N CYS A 202 6.14 20.27 14.26
CA CYS A 202 5.58 18.94 14.01
C CYS A 202 4.23 19.05 13.32
N LEU A 203 3.76 17.95 12.75
CA LEU A 203 2.44 17.90 12.13
C LEU A 203 1.49 17.15 13.07
N LEU A 204 0.39 17.80 13.44
CA LEU A 204 -0.75 17.15 14.07
C LEU A 204 -1.59 16.48 12.98
N VAL A 205 -1.84 15.19 13.11
CA VAL A 205 -2.63 14.41 12.15
C VAL A 205 -3.87 13.89 12.86
N LEU A 206 -5.04 14.17 12.31
CA LEU A 206 -6.31 13.59 12.73
C LEU A 206 -6.87 12.72 11.61
N SER A 207 -7.01 11.42 11.89
CA SER A 207 -7.45 10.41 10.93
C SER A 207 -8.84 9.88 11.31
N GLU A 208 -9.83 10.07 10.44
CA GLU A 208 -11.21 9.60 10.67
C GLU A 208 -11.31 8.07 10.47
N ARG A 209 -11.91 7.35 11.43
CA ARG A 209 -11.85 5.88 11.51
C ARG A 209 -12.77 5.14 10.54
N LYS A 210 -13.76 5.77 9.91
CA LYS A 210 -14.65 5.15 8.92
C LYS A 210 -14.21 5.51 7.50
N LEU A 211 -14.22 6.80 7.18
CA LEU A 211 -13.98 7.42 5.87
C LEU A 211 -12.49 7.54 5.52
N ARG A 212 -11.59 7.43 6.51
CA ARG A 212 -10.14 7.67 6.34
C ARG A 212 -9.80 9.09 5.91
N TYR A 213 -10.66 10.05 6.25
CA TYR A 213 -10.43 11.47 6.01
C TYR A 213 -9.34 11.97 6.95
N GLU A 214 -8.38 12.72 6.41
CA GLU A 214 -7.24 13.25 7.15
C GLU A 214 -7.34 14.76 7.30
N ILE A 215 -7.01 15.25 8.49
CA ILE A 215 -6.78 16.66 8.76
C ILE A 215 -5.38 16.80 9.33
N ILE A 216 -4.57 17.66 8.71
CA ILE A 216 -3.18 17.90 9.04
C ILE A 216 -3.00 19.38 9.38
N GLU A 217 -2.46 19.65 10.56
CA GLU A 217 -2.15 21.01 11.03
C GLU A 217 -0.69 21.10 11.46
N ILE A 218 -0.05 22.22 11.13
CA ILE A 218 1.31 22.52 11.63
C ILE A 218 1.21 22.95 13.10
N LEU A 219 2.11 22.40 13.91
CA LEU A 219 2.39 22.81 15.27
C LEU A 219 3.78 23.42 15.33
N ASP A 220 3.93 24.56 16.00
CA ASP A 220 5.24 25.23 16.13
C ASP A 220 6.18 24.49 17.11
N SER A 221 5.61 23.68 17.99
CA SER A 221 6.34 22.84 18.92
C SER A 221 5.52 21.62 19.33
N LYS A 222 6.20 20.55 19.77
CA LYS A 222 5.56 19.33 20.28
C LYS A 222 5.04 19.50 21.72
N THR A 223 4.07 20.40 21.92
CA THR A 223 3.51 20.72 23.25
C THR A 223 1.98 20.62 23.27
N SER A 224 1.40 20.35 24.44
CA SER A 224 -0.06 20.28 24.59
C SER A 224 -0.75 21.60 24.27
N ALA A 225 -0.11 22.73 24.58
CA ALA A 225 -0.65 24.05 24.26
C ALA A 225 -0.82 24.26 22.75
N GLU A 226 0.15 23.81 21.95
CA GLU A 226 0.05 23.88 20.48
C GLU A 226 -1.02 22.95 19.92
N VAL A 227 -1.16 21.73 20.47
CA VAL A 227 -2.24 20.81 20.09
C VAL A 227 -3.62 21.44 20.34
N ILE A 228 -3.82 22.05 21.50
CA ILE A 228 -5.07 22.74 21.85
C ILE A 228 -5.33 23.92 20.91
N ARG A 229 -4.30 24.73 20.61
CA ARG A 229 -4.40 25.84 19.64
C ARG A 229 -4.79 25.34 18.25
N ALA A 230 -4.26 24.21 17.80
CA ALA A 230 -4.65 23.60 16.53
C ALA A 230 -6.12 23.15 16.53
N LEU A 231 -6.57 22.48 17.60
CA LEU A 231 -7.97 22.10 17.76
C LEU A 231 -8.90 23.32 17.82
N ASP A 232 -8.48 24.42 18.44
CA ASP A 232 -9.21 25.71 18.43
C ASP A 232 -9.34 26.29 17.02
N ARG A 233 -8.29 26.19 16.20
CA ARG A 233 -8.35 26.63 14.80
C ARG A 233 -9.32 25.77 13.99
N ILE A 234 -9.35 24.46 14.22
CA ILE A 234 -10.30 23.54 13.57
C ILE A 234 -11.74 23.86 14.03
N GLU A 235 -11.98 23.96 15.34
CA GLU A 235 -13.29 24.31 15.91
C GLU A 235 -13.79 25.66 15.39
N ARG A 236 -12.91 26.67 15.30
CA ARG A 236 -13.24 27.98 14.76
C ARG A 236 -13.71 27.91 13.30
N ARG A 237 -13.05 27.11 12.46
CA ARG A 237 -13.39 26.98 11.04
C ARG A 237 -14.69 26.24 10.81
N LEU A 238 -14.96 25.19 11.59
CA LEU A 238 -16.16 24.36 11.43
C LEU A 238 -17.38 24.91 12.16
N GLY A 239 -17.16 25.67 13.24
CA GLY A 239 -18.18 26.07 14.20
C GLY A 239 -18.44 24.97 15.23
N GLU A 240 -18.88 25.37 16.43
CA GLU A 240 -18.98 24.49 17.60
C GLU A 240 -19.94 23.31 17.42
N LYS A 241 -21.13 23.57 16.86
CA LYS A 241 -22.17 22.54 16.68
C LYS A 241 -21.66 21.44 15.76
N LYS A 242 -21.11 21.83 14.61
CA LYS A 242 -20.59 20.91 13.60
C LYS A 242 -19.33 20.20 14.06
N PHE A 243 -18.47 20.87 14.83
CA PHE A 243 -17.33 20.21 15.44
C PHE A 243 -17.79 19.04 16.32
N ARG A 244 -18.79 19.23 17.19
CA ARG A 244 -19.30 18.13 18.04
C ARG A 244 -19.95 17.00 17.24
N GLU A 245 -20.65 17.34 16.14
CA GLU A 245 -21.26 16.35 15.25
C GLU A 245 -20.21 15.50 14.51
N LEU A 246 -19.11 16.14 14.09
CA LEU A 246 -18.04 15.51 13.31
C LEU A 246 -16.95 14.88 14.18
N PHE A 247 -16.73 15.34 15.41
CA PHE A 247 -15.71 14.85 16.33
C PHE A 247 -16.36 14.30 17.60
N LYS A 248 -17.05 13.16 17.47
CA LYS A 248 -17.70 12.46 18.60
C LYS A 248 -16.67 11.98 19.62
N SER A 249 -15.57 11.41 19.16
CA SER A 249 -14.44 11.08 20.03
C SER A 249 -13.10 11.11 19.30
N ILE A 250 -12.03 11.33 20.07
CA ILE A 250 -10.64 11.31 19.62
C ILE A 250 -9.87 10.30 20.45
N THR A 251 -9.11 9.44 19.78
CA THR A 251 -8.22 8.46 20.41
C THR A 251 -6.76 8.92 20.25
N VAL A 252 -6.02 8.99 21.35
CA VAL A 252 -4.61 9.43 21.40
C VAL A 252 -3.73 8.39 22.08
N ASP A 253 -2.42 8.50 21.90
CA ASP A 253 -1.47 7.80 22.76
C ASP A 253 -1.16 8.58 24.04
N ASN A 254 -0.29 8.02 24.88
CA ASN A 254 0.19 8.66 26.10
C ASN A 254 1.40 9.58 25.83
N GLY A 255 1.49 10.16 24.62
CA GLY A 255 2.51 11.14 24.27
C GLY A 255 2.41 12.39 25.15
N PRO A 256 3.54 13.03 25.51
CA PRO A 256 3.55 14.19 26.39
C PRO A 256 2.74 15.38 25.85
N GLU A 257 2.67 15.52 24.53
CA GLU A 257 1.87 16.53 23.81
C GLU A 257 0.36 16.35 23.96
N PHE A 258 -0.09 15.18 24.42
CA PHE A 258 -1.50 14.90 24.63
C PHE A 258 -1.85 14.88 26.11
N ASN A 259 -0.97 15.26 27.03
CA ASN A 259 -1.23 15.15 28.46
C ASN A 259 -2.41 16.00 28.98
N ASP A 260 -2.73 17.10 28.31
CA ASP A 260 -3.80 18.03 28.72
C ASP A 260 -5.15 17.61 28.13
N PHE A 261 -5.73 16.53 28.65
CA PHE A 261 -7.00 16.01 28.16
C PHE A 261 -8.15 16.99 28.36
N GLU A 262 -8.15 17.75 29.46
CA GLU A 262 -9.18 18.76 29.75
C GLU A 262 -9.14 19.89 28.72
N GLY A 263 -7.94 20.38 28.39
CA GLY A 263 -7.75 21.38 27.35
C GLY A 263 -8.17 20.89 25.96
N ILE A 264 -7.91 19.61 25.64
CA ILE A 264 -8.31 18.99 24.37
C ILE A 264 -9.84 18.82 24.30
N GLU A 265 -10.50 18.41 25.39
CA GLU A 265 -11.95 18.24 25.45
C GLU A 265 -12.72 19.56 25.55
N ARG A 266 -12.18 20.57 26.23
CA ARG A 266 -12.85 21.86 26.49
C ARG A 266 -13.02 22.66 25.20
N SER A 267 -14.21 23.19 24.91
CA SER A 267 -14.42 24.15 23.81
C SER A 267 -13.90 25.53 24.20
N ARG A 268 -13.32 26.28 23.24
CA ARG A 268 -12.92 27.68 23.51
C ARG A 268 -14.09 28.64 23.45
N ARG A 269 -15.18 28.27 22.75
CA ARG A 269 -16.32 29.15 22.49
C ARG A 269 -17.54 28.85 23.36
N ASN A 270 -17.57 27.69 23.99
CA ASN A 270 -18.69 27.22 24.81
C ASN A 270 -18.23 26.67 26.16
N ARG A 271 -19.15 26.63 27.12
CA ARG A 271 -18.96 25.90 28.38
C ARG A 271 -19.04 24.38 28.21
N LYS A 272 -19.66 23.89 27.13
CA LYS A 272 -19.72 22.45 26.82
C LYS A 272 -18.45 21.97 26.12
N ASN A 273 -18.00 20.76 26.46
CA ASN A 273 -16.89 20.09 25.79
C ASN A 273 -17.14 19.97 24.27
N ARG A 274 -16.06 20.07 23.49
CA ARG A 274 -16.05 19.94 22.02
C ARG A 274 -16.01 18.49 21.56
N THR A 275 -15.41 17.59 22.35
CA THR A 275 -15.28 16.15 22.05
C THR A 275 -14.96 15.35 23.31
N LYS A 276 -14.87 14.02 23.18
CA LYS A 276 -14.39 13.10 24.21
C LYS A 276 -13.06 12.46 23.80
N VAL A 277 -12.08 12.44 24.71
CA VAL A 277 -10.74 11.91 24.46
C VAL A 277 -10.53 10.58 25.17
N TYR A 278 -9.96 9.60 24.45
CA TYR A 278 -9.60 8.28 24.97
C TYR A 278 -8.11 8.00 24.77
N TYR A 279 -7.46 7.44 25.79
CA TYR A 279 -6.03 7.12 25.78
C TYR A 279 -5.80 5.63 25.58
N CYS A 280 -4.99 5.29 24.58
CA CYS A 280 -4.52 3.93 24.36
C CYS A 280 -3.67 3.42 25.53
N HIS A 281 -3.54 2.10 25.64
CA HIS A 281 -2.63 1.50 26.59
C HIS A 281 -1.17 1.80 26.20
N PRO A 282 -0.27 2.00 27.19
CA PRO A 282 1.15 2.11 26.93
C PRO A 282 1.67 0.91 26.12
N TYR A 283 2.47 1.18 25.09
CA TYR A 283 3.04 0.17 24.18
C TYR A 283 2.04 -0.60 23.30
N SER A 284 0.77 -0.22 23.27
CA SER A 284 -0.26 -0.85 22.44
C SER A 284 -0.46 -0.14 21.10
N PHE A 285 0.57 -0.14 20.25
CA PHE A 285 0.53 0.51 18.92
C PHE A 285 -0.59 -0.03 18.01
N TYR A 286 -1.05 -1.26 18.23
CA TYR A 286 -2.12 -1.89 17.44
C TYR A 286 -3.50 -1.25 17.66
N GLU A 287 -3.71 -0.57 18.79
CA GLU A 287 -4.97 0.14 19.10
C GLU A 287 -5.20 1.35 18.18
N ARG A 288 -4.14 1.84 17.53
CA ARG A 288 -4.12 2.92 16.53
C ARG A 288 -3.60 2.46 15.18
N GLY A 289 -4.00 1.27 14.75
CA GLY A 289 -3.52 0.67 13.50
C GLY A 289 -3.80 1.48 12.22
N LEU A 290 -4.62 2.54 12.28
CA LEU A 290 -4.86 3.43 11.15
C LEU A 290 -3.71 4.42 10.95
N ASN A 291 -3.29 5.12 12.00
CA ASN A 291 -2.30 6.20 11.93
C ASN A 291 -1.00 5.75 11.27
N GLU A 292 -0.53 4.53 11.55
CA GLU A 292 0.71 4.02 10.93
C GLU A 292 0.61 3.99 9.40
N ASN A 293 -0.49 3.51 8.83
CA ASN A 293 -0.66 3.47 7.38
C ASN A 293 -0.88 4.87 6.79
N GLN A 294 -1.57 5.76 7.51
CA GLN A 294 -1.85 7.12 7.04
C GLN A 294 -0.59 8.00 7.04
N ASN A 295 0.22 7.88 8.10
CA ASN A 295 1.51 8.55 8.19
C ASN A 295 2.45 8.14 7.05
N LEU A 296 2.33 6.93 6.48
CA LEU A 296 3.12 6.54 5.30
C LEU A 296 2.82 7.42 4.08
N PHE A 297 1.60 7.92 3.92
CA PHE A 297 1.30 8.84 2.81
C PHE A 297 1.99 10.19 3.00
N ILE A 298 1.98 10.74 4.22
CA ILE A 298 2.72 11.96 4.56
C ILE A 298 4.22 11.77 4.26
N ARG A 299 4.77 10.61 4.61
CA ARG A 299 6.18 10.28 4.38
C ARG A 299 6.57 10.13 2.90
N ARG A 300 5.63 10.09 1.95
CA ARG A 300 5.94 10.16 0.50
C ARG A 300 6.38 11.56 0.05
N PHE A 301 5.88 12.58 0.74
CA PHE A 301 6.19 13.99 0.47
C PHE A 301 7.24 14.52 1.43
N ILE A 302 7.21 14.05 2.68
CA ILE A 302 8.09 14.51 3.76
C ILE A 302 8.90 13.32 4.29
N PRO A 303 10.01 12.94 3.61
CA PRO A 303 10.86 11.82 4.02
C PRO A 303 11.38 11.98 5.45
N LYS A 304 11.78 10.85 6.06
CA LYS A 304 12.50 10.90 7.33
C LYS A 304 13.82 11.66 7.13
N GLY A 305 14.13 12.61 8.01
CA GLY A 305 15.33 13.44 7.87
C GLY A 305 15.05 14.87 7.40
N MET A 306 13.88 15.13 6.80
CA MET A 306 13.50 16.47 6.33
C MET A 306 13.14 17.39 7.51
N ASN A 307 13.71 18.61 7.55
CA ASN A 307 13.34 19.61 8.55
C ASN A 307 11.90 20.11 8.28
N PHE A 308 11.07 20.20 9.32
CA PHE A 308 9.68 20.66 9.18
C PHE A 308 9.56 22.17 9.38
N ASP A 309 10.63 22.83 9.82
CA ASP A 309 10.60 24.25 10.16
C ASP A 309 10.36 25.13 8.91
N ASP A 310 10.82 24.65 7.75
CA ASP A 310 10.63 25.29 6.44
C ASP A 310 9.27 24.95 5.80
N LEU A 311 8.50 24.00 6.35
CA LEU A 311 7.20 23.63 5.80
C LEU A 311 6.20 24.77 5.96
N THR A 312 5.56 25.11 4.85
CA THR A 312 4.48 26.09 4.80
C THR A 312 3.12 25.42 4.99
N ASN A 313 2.14 26.19 5.50
CA ASN A 313 0.76 25.73 5.58
C ASN A 313 0.20 25.33 4.21
N LYS A 314 0.63 25.99 3.13
CA LYS A 314 0.18 25.68 1.76
C LYS A 314 0.62 24.27 1.34
N GLU A 315 1.90 23.95 1.49
CA GLU A 315 2.44 22.62 1.17
C GLU A 315 1.75 21.52 2.00
N VAL A 316 1.54 21.77 3.31
CA VAL A 316 0.86 20.81 4.17
C VAL A 316 -0.59 20.58 3.73
N LYS A 317 -1.29 21.62 3.28
CA LYS A 317 -2.66 21.48 2.75
C LYS A 317 -2.71 20.83 1.37
N GLU A 318 -1.69 20.99 0.54
CA GLU A 318 -1.55 20.23 -0.70
C GLU A 318 -1.36 18.73 -0.43
N ILE A 319 -0.54 18.39 0.58
CA ILE A 319 -0.36 17.00 1.04
C ILE A 319 -1.69 16.44 1.60
N GLU A 320 -2.37 17.18 2.47
CA GLU A 320 -3.70 16.82 3.01
C GLU A 320 -4.70 16.55 1.89
N ARG A 321 -4.81 17.47 0.92
CA ARG A 321 -5.69 17.32 -0.24
C ARG A 321 -5.35 16.07 -1.02
N TRP A 322 -4.08 15.85 -1.33
CA TRP A 322 -3.64 14.67 -2.05
C TRP A 322 -3.98 13.37 -1.31
N ILE A 323 -3.82 13.32 0.01
CA ILE A 323 -4.14 12.13 0.82
C ILE A 323 -5.65 11.85 0.81
N ASN A 324 -6.47 12.90 0.83
CA ASN A 324 -7.91 12.80 0.85
C ASN A 324 -8.49 12.47 -0.53
N THR A 325 -7.87 12.90 -1.63
CA THR A 325 -8.28 12.57 -3.01
C THR A 325 -7.64 11.30 -3.56
N TYR A 326 -6.71 10.68 -2.82
CA TYR A 326 -6.05 9.45 -3.21
C TYR A 326 -7.05 8.28 -3.33
N PRO A 327 -7.09 7.56 -4.48
CA PRO A 327 -7.94 6.38 -4.65
C PRO A 327 -7.53 5.23 -3.72
N ARG A 328 -8.48 4.69 -2.95
CA ARG A 328 -8.20 3.65 -1.95
C ARG A 328 -8.84 2.33 -2.33
N LYS A 329 -8.03 1.26 -2.36
CA LYS A 329 -8.51 -0.12 -2.57
C LYS A 329 -9.61 -0.52 -1.58
N LEU A 330 -9.49 -0.07 -0.32
CA LEU A 330 -10.46 -0.37 0.75
C LEU A 330 -11.88 0.11 0.39
N PHE A 331 -11.98 1.13 -0.46
CA PHE A 331 -13.24 1.75 -0.87
C PHE A 331 -13.51 1.56 -2.36
N GLU A 332 -13.00 0.47 -2.93
CA GLU A 332 -13.24 0.11 -4.34
C GLU A 332 -12.83 1.25 -5.29
N GLY A 333 -11.74 1.93 -4.95
CA GLY A 333 -11.21 3.07 -5.71
C GLY A 333 -11.66 4.43 -5.19
N LYS A 334 -12.79 4.54 -4.47
CA LYS A 334 -13.25 5.83 -3.92
C LYS A 334 -12.20 6.45 -2.99
N SER A 335 -12.08 7.77 -3.08
CA SER A 335 -11.21 8.56 -2.21
C SER A 335 -11.92 8.92 -0.91
N ALA A 336 -11.16 9.30 0.12
CA ALA A 336 -11.75 9.74 1.39
C ALA A 336 -12.58 11.02 1.20
N GLN A 337 -12.16 11.90 0.29
CA GLN A 337 -12.87 13.12 -0.10
C GLN A 337 -14.24 12.80 -0.70
N GLN A 338 -14.33 11.88 -1.66
CA GLN A 338 -15.61 11.47 -2.26
C GLN A 338 -16.56 10.86 -1.22
N LEU A 339 -16.06 10.00 -0.34
CA LEU A 339 -16.88 9.41 0.72
C LEU A 339 -17.35 10.45 1.73
N TYR A 340 -16.53 11.47 1.98
CA TYR A 340 -16.91 12.58 2.85
C TYR A 340 -18.01 13.44 2.21
N GLU A 341 -17.91 13.74 0.91
CA GLU A 341 -18.95 14.44 0.15
C GLU A 341 -20.26 13.66 0.13
N GLU A 342 -20.22 12.34 -0.10
CA GLU A 342 -21.40 11.46 -0.01
C GLU A 342 -22.02 11.47 1.40
N PHE A 343 -21.19 11.47 2.44
CA PHE A 343 -21.66 11.60 3.82
C PHE A 343 -22.34 12.96 4.05
N GLN A 344 -21.75 14.05 3.58
CA GLN A 344 -22.33 15.39 3.72
C GLN A 344 -23.69 15.50 3.00
N ALA A 345 -23.79 14.96 1.78
CA ALA A 345 -25.04 14.95 1.01
C ALA A 345 -26.17 14.22 1.77
N ARG A 346 -25.88 13.03 2.31
CA ARG A 346 -26.86 12.26 3.11
C ARG A 346 -27.31 12.98 4.38
N GLU A 347 -26.41 13.74 5.01
CA GLU A 347 -26.76 14.50 6.21
C GLU A 347 -27.62 15.74 5.87
N GLN A 348 -27.40 16.35 4.70
CA GLN A 348 -28.27 17.43 4.19
C GLN A 348 -29.68 16.92 3.87
N GLU A 349 -29.81 15.76 3.22
CA GLU A 349 -31.10 15.10 2.96
C GLU A 349 -31.88 14.81 4.25
N ARG A 350 -31.18 14.55 5.36
CA ARG A 350 -31.77 14.35 6.69
C ARG A 350 -32.12 15.64 7.42
N GLY A 351 -32.09 16.79 6.72
CA GLY A 351 -32.43 18.10 7.27
C GLY A 351 -31.38 18.70 8.20
N ARG A 352 -30.14 18.16 8.22
CA ARG A 352 -29.02 18.77 8.96
C ARG A 352 -28.35 19.82 8.09
N SER A 353 -27.92 20.93 8.70
CA SER A 353 -27.25 22.02 7.97
C SER A 353 -26.00 21.51 7.23
N PRO A 354 -25.71 21.99 6.00
CA PRO A 354 -24.54 21.60 5.23
C PRO A 354 -23.27 21.67 6.06
N VAL A 355 -22.50 20.60 6.11
CA VAL A 355 -21.19 20.62 6.75
C VAL A 355 -20.23 21.41 5.85
N PRO A 356 -19.48 22.42 6.37
CA PRO A 356 -18.49 23.14 5.58
C PRO A 356 -17.48 22.14 5.04
N GLN A 357 -16.94 22.38 3.85
CA GLN A 357 -15.78 21.62 3.41
C GLN A 357 -14.69 21.70 4.49
N MET A 358 -14.23 20.54 4.97
CA MET A 358 -13.09 20.47 5.89
C MET A 358 -11.80 21.01 5.25
N ASN A 359 -11.80 21.13 3.91
CA ASN A 359 -10.82 21.87 3.13
C ASN A 359 -11.19 23.35 3.01
N VAL A 360 -10.50 24.20 3.75
CA VAL A 360 -10.24 25.59 3.30
C VAL A 360 -9.03 25.54 2.39
N GLY A 361 -9.28 25.68 1.10
CA GLY A 361 -8.27 25.85 0.07
C GLY A 361 -8.92 26.26 -1.23
N GLY A 362 -9.85 27.21 -1.16
CA GLY A 362 -10.26 28.00 -2.32
C GLY A 362 -9.10 28.88 -2.72
N TYR A 363 -8.25 28.37 -3.61
CA TYR A 363 -7.62 29.19 -4.62
C TYR A 363 -8.15 28.64 -5.94
N ALA A 364 -8.85 29.51 -6.67
CA ALA A 364 -9.28 29.26 -8.03
C ALA A 364 -8.08 28.89 -8.91
N ALA A 365 -8.40 28.26 -10.04
CA ALA A 365 -7.51 27.83 -11.12
C ALA A 365 -6.38 28.82 -11.43
#